data_AF-A0A7W8K081-F1
#
_entry.id   AF-A0A7W8K081-F1
#
_cell.length_a   1.000
_cell.length_b   1.000
_cell.length_c   1.000
_cell.angle_alpha   90.00
_cell.angle_beta   90.00
_cell.angle_gamma   90.00
#
_symmetry.space_group_name_H-M   'P 1'
#
loop_
_entity.id
_entity.type
_entity.pdbx_description
1 polymer ?
#
loop_
_entity_poly.entity_id
_entity_poly.type
_entity_poly.pdbx_seq_one_letter_code
_entity_poly.pdbx_strand_id
1 'polypeptide(L)'
;MTDSRYSHLDRDALIELLEQRDAERKFGLVWEREESGAAQRAVPRLDLVDELSVGDAPHRHLIIEGDNLDALQFLQLTHRGRIKCIYIDPPYNTGGQELAYHDRYHGKDDAYRHSAWLEFMAQRLDLARELLTPDGVLFVSIDDYEVARLTLLLDQVFPGGKVGTFVWRRRSGSNDVPPSFLSVDHEYVLCYAHPGFSFAGLDKDLSGYRDHDPGNPEPWKRGDLSKSHDYRARPNGFYPIYNPQEDLWYAPNPKRVWAFASEGLVKKGQKLRRETMEQLIREGRVVFPKKDRTALYGTLEELRAAITAGHAPHFLQLGLYDTPEEETAYLSQYVGRRLGYGTPGYKRFRSEIRRPSKPISSWIVGLKEEDGAEDRTVLHSGLNAEGTALLGQMLQTAGVGFSYPKPLSLIQTLIAQATGPDDTVLDFFAGSGTTAHAVLALNAEQPGSNRRFLLVSSTEATAQEPQKNLCQSVTRERVGRAIEGYSYRTRSGPVEVPGLGGEFAYLRAARGPAGEGERVHEQLWFALQLRELQALHEYQRAYAIQQHWGEDRVLVYLTESSREVLAEVTRLVGQAGRPVTVYTWQVLAVETAITLEGVTVCAVPSELQEAFGAVCPCP
;
A
#
# COMPACT_ATOMS: atom_id res chain seq x y z
N MET A 1 38.73 28.43 28.71
CA MET A 1 37.88 28.45 27.50
C MET A 1 38.20 27.18 26.75
N THR A 2 37.23 26.28 26.65
CA THR A 2 37.37 24.99 25.97
C THR A 2 37.62 25.22 24.49
N ASP A 3 38.62 24.52 23.95
CA ASP A 3 39.00 24.59 22.54
C ASP A 3 37.79 24.20 21.68
N SER A 4 37.24 25.16 20.96
CA SER A 4 36.07 24.96 20.13
C SER A 4 36.47 24.17 18.88
N ARG A 5 35.56 23.37 18.33
CA ARG A 5 35.78 22.71 17.02
C ARG A 5 36.10 23.71 15.90
N TYR A 6 35.82 25.00 16.10
CA TYR A 6 36.04 26.07 15.14
C TYR A 6 37.24 26.97 15.46
N SER A 7 38.04 26.65 16.49
CA SER A 7 39.19 27.50 16.90
C SER A 7 40.24 27.68 15.81
N HIS A 8 40.27 26.79 14.81
CA HIS A 8 41.22 26.80 13.70
C HIS A 8 40.72 27.61 12.48
N LEU A 9 39.47 28.07 12.48
CA LEU A 9 38.90 28.86 11.39
C LEU A 9 39.03 30.36 11.70
N ASP A 10 39.43 31.14 10.70
CA ASP A 10 39.36 32.60 10.81
C ASP A 10 37.91 33.10 10.63
N ARG A 11 37.71 34.40 10.83
CA ARG A 11 36.39 35.03 10.79
C ARG A 11 35.72 34.87 9.43
N ASP A 12 36.47 34.99 8.35
CA ASP A 12 35.90 35.01 6.99
C ASP A 12 35.57 33.59 6.54
N ALA A 13 36.41 32.60 6.88
CA ALA A 13 36.12 31.18 6.70
C ALA A 13 34.89 30.73 7.53
N LEU A 14 34.72 31.27 8.74
CA LEU A 14 33.54 30.99 9.55
C LEU A 14 32.27 31.60 8.94
N ILE A 15 32.35 32.80 8.36
CA ILE A 15 31.23 33.45 7.65
C ILE A 15 30.87 32.65 6.41
N GLU A 16 31.85 32.25 5.60
CA GLU A 16 31.61 31.46 4.38
C GLU A 16 30.94 30.11 4.70
N LEU A 17 31.41 29.42 5.76
CA LEU A 17 30.81 28.16 6.22
C LEU A 17 29.37 28.35 6.73
N LEU A 18 29.08 29.48 7.40
CA LEU A 18 27.72 29.81 7.86
C LEU A 18 26.81 30.20 6.70
N GLU A 19 27.28 30.99 5.74
CA GLU A 19 26.53 31.36 4.54
C GLU A 19 26.23 30.14 3.68
N GLN A 20 27.17 29.22 3.52
CA GLN A 20 26.95 27.95 2.84
C GLN A 20 25.89 27.11 3.57
N ARG A 21 26.03 26.94 4.89
CA ARG A 21 25.05 26.22 5.71
C ARG A 21 23.65 26.85 5.62
N ASP A 22 23.56 28.18 5.68
CA ASP A 22 22.29 28.89 5.66
C ASP A 22 21.67 28.95 4.25
N ALA A 23 22.49 28.90 3.18
CA ALA A 23 22.02 28.73 1.80
C ALA A 23 21.50 27.29 1.52
N GLU A 24 22.06 26.30 2.22
CA GLU A 24 21.63 24.89 2.13
C GLU A 24 20.38 24.60 2.98
N ARG A 25 20.05 25.46 3.97
CA ARG A 25 18.87 25.31 4.82
C ARG A 25 17.57 25.53 4.03
N LYS A 26 16.96 24.42 3.61
CA LYS A 26 15.60 24.40 3.07
C LYS A 26 14.58 24.35 4.21
N PHE A 27 13.39 24.91 3.98
CA PHE A 27 12.24 24.65 4.85
C PHE A 27 12.01 23.14 4.95
N GLY A 28 12.03 22.58 6.16
CA GLY A 28 11.88 21.14 6.37
C GLY A 28 12.44 20.65 7.70
N LEU A 29 12.47 19.33 7.86
CA LEU A 29 13.03 18.65 9.02
C LEU A 29 14.57 18.71 8.99
N VAL A 30 15.17 19.10 10.12
CA VAL A 30 16.62 19.12 10.35
C VAL A 30 16.87 18.44 11.69
N TRP A 31 17.84 17.52 11.75
CA TRP A 31 18.26 16.83 12.97
C TRP A 31 19.77 16.63 12.98
N GLU A 32 20.34 16.36 14.15
CA GLU A 32 21.76 16.04 14.30
C GLU A 32 22.06 14.68 13.67
N ARG A 33 22.87 14.69 12.61
CA ARG A 33 23.38 13.48 11.97
C ARG A 33 24.77 13.20 12.52
N GLU A 34 25.04 11.96 12.91
CA GLU A 34 26.43 11.53 13.02
C GLU A 34 26.97 11.42 11.59
N GLU A 35 27.86 12.34 11.18
CA GLU A 35 28.70 12.10 10.01
C GLU A 35 29.46 10.81 10.28
N SER A 36 29.06 9.74 9.62
CA SER A 36 29.76 8.46 9.69
C SER A 36 31.11 8.67 9.01
N GLY A 37 32.09 9.12 9.79
CA GLY A 37 33.49 9.15 9.37
C GLY A 37 33.83 7.77 8.83
N ALA A 38 34.40 7.73 7.62
CA ALA A 38 34.67 6.51 6.86
C ALA A 38 35.25 5.39 7.74
N ALA A 39 34.39 4.49 8.20
CA ALA A 39 34.76 3.37 9.07
C ALA A 39 34.49 2.05 8.33
N GLN A 40 35.52 1.64 7.59
CA GLN A 40 35.95 0.27 7.26
C GLN A 40 34.93 -0.73 6.66
N ARG A 41 35.11 -1.00 5.35
CA ARG A 41 35.31 -2.30 4.64
C ARG A 41 34.46 -3.55 4.99
N ALA A 42 33.47 -3.47 5.88
CA ALA A 42 32.64 -4.60 6.28
C ALA A 42 31.38 -4.67 5.42
N VAL A 43 31.25 -5.76 4.69
CA VAL A 43 30.23 -5.97 3.66
C VAL A 43 29.06 -6.78 4.23
N PRO A 44 27.80 -6.47 3.85
CA PRO A 44 26.65 -7.25 4.29
C PRO A 44 26.69 -8.64 3.67
N ARG A 45 26.30 -9.65 4.44
CA ARG A 45 26.28 -11.07 4.03
C ARG A 45 25.01 -11.73 4.56
N LEU A 46 24.55 -12.75 3.85
CA LEU A 46 23.45 -13.62 4.27
C LEU A 46 23.94 -15.07 4.34
N ASP A 47 23.86 -15.67 5.53
CA ASP A 47 24.19 -17.08 5.75
C ASP A 47 22.91 -17.91 5.84
N LEU A 48 22.76 -18.96 5.01
CA LEU A 48 21.62 -19.87 5.05
C LEU A 48 21.69 -20.79 6.28
N VAL A 49 20.55 -20.94 6.96
CA VAL A 49 20.39 -21.84 8.10
C VAL A 49 19.29 -22.85 7.75
N ASP A 50 19.69 -23.93 7.09
CA ASP A 50 18.77 -24.95 6.55
C ASP A 50 17.85 -25.54 7.64
N GLU A 51 18.40 -25.82 8.83
CA GLU A 51 17.68 -26.37 9.99
C GLU A 51 16.50 -25.52 10.47
N LEU A 52 16.50 -24.22 10.17
CA LEU A 52 15.43 -23.29 10.55
C LEU A 52 14.50 -22.95 9.38
N SER A 53 14.86 -23.35 8.17
CA SER A 53 14.05 -23.20 6.95
C SER A 53 12.85 -24.16 6.98
N VAL A 54 11.84 -23.89 6.15
CA VAL A 54 10.62 -24.72 6.06
C VAL A 54 10.31 -24.96 4.59
N GLY A 55 9.97 -26.21 4.27
CA GLY A 55 9.71 -26.66 2.90
C GLY A 55 10.98 -26.92 2.11
N ASP A 56 10.82 -27.62 0.98
CA ASP A 56 11.93 -27.96 0.09
C ASP A 56 12.36 -26.75 -0.74
N ALA A 57 13.66 -26.67 -1.02
CA ALA A 57 14.21 -25.68 -1.93
C ALA A 57 13.80 -25.97 -3.39
N PRO A 58 13.72 -24.96 -4.28
CA PRO A 58 14.14 -23.58 -4.07
C PRO A 58 13.16 -22.75 -3.24
N HIS A 59 13.67 -21.98 -2.28
CA HIS A 59 12.83 -21.13 -1.45
C HIS A 59 12.59 -19.77 -2.09
N ARG A 60 11.32 -19.40 -2.34
CA ARG A 60 10.95 -18.08 -2.88
C ARG A 60 10.68 -17.02 -1.81
N HIS A 61 10.48 -17.46 -0.58
CA HIS A 61 10.25 -16.58 0.56
C HIS A 61 11.46 -16.59 1.49
N LEU A 62 11.80 -15.43 2.06
CA LEU A 62 12.96 -15.28 2.93
C LEU A 62 12.56 -14.74 4.30
N ILE A 63 13.15 -15.30 5.35
CA ILE A 63 13.21 -14.70 6.69
C ILE A 63 14.67 -14.43 6.99
N ILE A 64 15.02 -13.16 7.23
CA ILE A 64 16.37 -12.71 7.51
C ILE A 64 16.45 -12.28 8.99
N GLU A 65 17.18 -13.03 9.79
CA GLU A 65 17.54 -12.70 11.17
C GLU A 65 18.70 -11.71 11.18
N GLY A 66 18.56 -10.55 11.83
CA GLY A 66 19.67 -9.64 12.08
C GLY A 66 19.32 -8.16 12.00
N ASP A 67 20.35 -7.33 11.81
CA ASP A 67 20.23 -5.89 11.58
C ASP A 67 19.52 -5.64 10.23
N ASN A 68 18.45 -4.85 10.26
CA ASN A 68 17.68 -4.55 9.05
C ASN A 68 18.38 -3.60 8.09
N LEU A 69 19.30 -2.75 8.53
CA LEU A 69 20.16 -1.97 7.63
C LEU A 69 21.09 -2.89 6.84
N ASP A 70 21.71 -3.88 7.49
CA ASP A 70 22.58 -4.86 6.82
C ASP A 70 21.80 -5.70 5.79
N ALA A 71 20.62 -6.19 6.19
CA ALA A 71 19.74 -6.92 5.29
C ALA A 71 19.29 -6.06 4.10
N LEU A 72 18.89 -4.80 4.33
CA LEU A 72 18.49 -3.87 3.26
C LEU A 72 19.65 -3.56 2.31
N GLN A 73 20.89 -3.43 2.81
CA GLN A 73 22.08 -3.24 1.96
C GLN A 73 22.33 -4.45 1.06
N PHE A 74 22.17 -5.68 1.57
CA PHE A 74 22.24 -6.88 0.72
C PHE A 74 21.08 -6.94 -0.28
N LEU A 75 19.86 -6.61 0.16
CA LEU A 75 18.68 -6.56 -0.71
C LEU A 75 18.83 -5.50 -1.80
N GLN A 76 19.57 -4.42 -1.59
CA GLN A 76 19.87 -3.42 -2.63
C GLN A 76 20.64 -4.04 -3.81
N LEU A 77 21.47 -5.05 -3.56
CA LEU A 77 22.23 -5.76 -4.61
C LEU A 77 21.35 -6.71 -5.43
N THR A 78 20.22 -7.16 -4.87
CA THR A 78 19.43 -8.29 -5.40
C THR A 78 18.00 -7.92 -5.80
N HIS A 79 17.40 -6.90 -5.17
CA HIS A 79 15.97 -6.56 -5.26
C HIS A 79 15.72 -5.07 -5.58
N ARG A 80 16.74 -4.30 -5.97
CA ARG A 80 16.57 -2.90 -6.39
C ARG A 80 15.50 -2.78 -7.47
N GLY A 81 14.50 -1.94 -7.25
CA GLY A 81 13.39 -1.73 -8.18
C GLY A 81 12.45 -2.92 -8.37
N ARG A 82 12.40 -3.89 -7.45
CA ARG A 82 11.64 -5.16 -7.59
C ARG A 82 10.61 -5.41 -6.50
N ILE A 83 10.59 -4.61 -5.44
CA ILE A 83 9.63 -4.75 -4.35
C ILE A 83 8.37 -3.96 -4.67
N LYS A 84 7.22 -4.62 -4.69
CA LYS A 84 5.95 -3.94 -4.98
C LYS A 84 5.42 -3.19 -3.76
N CYS A 85 5.47 -3.84 -2.61
CA CYS A 85 4.87 -3.34 -1.39
C CYS A 85 5.85 -3.50 -0.23
N ILE A 86 6.09 -2.43 0.49
CA ILE A 86 6.79 -2.46 1.78
C ILE A 86 5.76 -2.14 2.85
N TYR A 87 5.64 -2.99 3.87
CA TYR A 87 4.92 -2.67 5.09
C TYR A 87 5.91 -2.71 6.25
N ILE A 88 5.91 -1.69 7.11
CA ILE A 88 6.73 -1.69 8.32
C ILE A 88 5.97 -1.17 9.53
N ASP A 89 6.27 -1.74 10.68
CA ASP A 89 5.80 -1.32 12.00
C ASP A 89 7.03 -0.97 12.88
N PRO A 90 7.69 0.17 12.62
CA PRO A 90 8.90 0.56 13.35
C PRO A 90 8.60 0.86 14.83
N PRO A 91 9.61 0.87 15.72
CA PRO A 91 9.40 1.27 17.11
C PRO A 91 8.90 2.72 17.21
N TYR A 92 7.87 2.97 18.05
CA TYR A 92 7.16 4.26 18.12
C TYR A 92 7.86 5.33 18.99
N ASN A 93 9.05 5.04 19.52
CA ASN A 93 9.83 5.96 20.34
C ASN A 93 9.10 6.52 21.57
N THR A 94 8.19 5.74 22.15
CA THR A 94 7.39 6.12 23.33
C THR A 94 8.22 6.22 24.63
N GLY A 95 9.50 5.85 24.58
CA GLY A 95 10.44 5.88 25.70
C GLY A 95 10.33 4.67 26.64
N GLY A 96 9.74 3.57 26.18
CA GLY A 96 9.94 2.23 26.75
C GLY A 96 11.23 1.57 26.23
N GLN A 97 11.46 0.29 26.56
CA GLN A 97 12.62 -0.50 26.12
C GLN A 97 12.71 -0.76 24.60
N GLU A 98 11.88 -0.11 23.78
CA GLU A 98 11.68 -0.39 22.35
C GLU A 98 12.83 0.10 21.44
N LEU A 99 13.77 0.91 21.95
CA LEU A 99 14.89 1.49 21.19
C LEU A 99 16.25 1.18 21.83
N ALA A 100 16.49 -0.07 22.21
CA ALA A 100 17.84 -0.55 22.49
C ALA A 100 18.57 -0.90 21.18
N TYR A 101 18.96 0.11 20.39
CA TYR A 101 19.83 -0.08 19.23
C TYR A 101 21.23 0.49 19.54
N HIS A 102 22.29 -0.27 19.27
CA HIS A 102 23.70 0.07 19.59
C HIS A 102 24.01 0.33 21.09
N ASP A 103 23.46 -0.45 22.03
CA ASP A 103 23.77 -0.33 23.48
C ASP A 103 23.54 1.06 24.11
N ARG A 104 22.98 2.02 23.36
CA ARG A 104 22.66 3.38 23.82
C ARG A 104 21.17 3.49 24.04
N TYR A 105 20.73 3.18 25.27
CA TYR A 105 19.36 3.46 25.67
C TYR A 105 19.17 4.97 25.82
N HIS A 106 18.43 5.57 24.90
CA HIS A 106 17.98 6.95 25.02
C HIS A 106 16.71 6.99 25.89
N GLY A 107 16.86 7.39 27.15
CA GLY A 107 15.72 7.55 28.07
C GLY A 107 14.73 8.62 27.60
N LYS A 108 13.55 8.68 28.24
CA LYS A 108 12.49 9.66 27.93
C LYS A 108 12.98 11.12 27.93
N ASP A 109 13.98 11.43 28.75
CA ASP A 109 14.55 12.77 28.94
C ASP A 109 15.80 13.05 28.09
N ASP A 110 16.20 12.12 27.20
CA ASP A 110 17.36 12.33 26.34
C ASP A 110 17.03 13.31 25.19
N ALA A 111 17.75 14.42 25.15
CA ALA A 111 17.59 15.48 24.16
C ALA A 111 17.80 15.01 22.70
N TYR A 112 18.62 13.97 22.48
CA TYR A 112 18.96 13.46 21.15
C TYR A 112 18.08 12.28 20.70
N ARG A 113 17.13 11.83 21.53
CA ARG A 113 16.32 10.64 21.25
C ARG A 113 15.57 10.70 19.92
N HIS A 114 14.97 11.85 19.60
CA HIS A 114 14.25 12.02 18.32
C HIS A 114 15.21 12.07 17.13
N SER A 115 16.38 12.70 17.28
CA SER A 115 17.41 12.77 16.23
C SER A 115 18.02 11.39 15.95
N ALA A 116 18.27 10.59 16.99
CA ALA A 116 18.72 9.21 16.87
C ALA A 116 17.69 8.33 16.16
N TRP A 117 16.41 8.45 16.53
CA TRP A 117 15.31 7.73 15.86
C TRP A 117 15.18 8.14 14.39
N LEU A 118 15.28 9.43 14.09
CA LEU A 118 15.23 9.96 12.72
C LEU A 118 16.40 9.44 11.87
N GLU A 119 17.62 9.46 12.38
CA GLU A 119 18.79 8.94 11.66
C GLU A 119 18.66 7.43 11.40
N PHE A 120 18.21 6.69 12.41
CA PHE A 120 17.93 5.25 12.30
C PHE A 120 16.90 4.96 11.20
N MET A 121 15.79 5.69 11.17
CA MET A 121 14.75 5.54 10.15
C MET A 121 15.21 6.01 8.76
N ALA A 122 15.92 7.14 8.68
CA ALA A 122 16.35 7.76 7.42
C ALA A 122 17.19 6.80 6.58
N GLN A 123 18.23 6.19 7.17
CA GLN A 123 19.12 5.26 6.48
C GLN A 123 18.37 4.05 5.88
N ARG A 124 17.34 3.56 6.57
CA ARG A 124 16.53 2.42 6.14
C ARG A 124 15.52 2.82 5.07
N LEU A 125 14.87 3.97 5.23
CA LEU A 125 13.88 4.49 4.30
C LEU A 125 14.50 4.88 2.95
N ASP A 126 15.74 5.39 2.95
CA ASP A 126 16.49 5.66 1.73
C ASP A 126 16.71 4.39 0.90
N LEU A 127 17.14 3.30 1.54
CA LEU A 127 17.29 1.99 0.88
C LEU A 127 15.94 1.43 0.45
N ALA A 128 14.92 1.48 1.32
CA ALA A 128 13.58 0.99 1.04
C ALA A 128 12.99 1.63 -0.23
N ARG A 129 13.19 2.95 -0.42
CA ARG A 129 12.75 3.67 -1.63
C ARG A 129 13.37 3.12 -2.91
N GLU A 130 14.64 2.73 -2.87
CA GLU A 130 15.35 2.17 -4.03
C GLU A 130 14.96 0.73 -4.34
N LEU A 131 14.48 -0.01 -3.34
CA LEU A 131 13.96 -1.37 -3.52
C LEU A 131 12.60 -1.38 -4.23
N LEU A 132 11.80 -0.33 -4.07
CA LEU A 132 10.45 -0.25 -4.64
C LEU A 132 10.45 -0.18 -6.18
N THR A 133 9.52 -0.90 -6.81
CA THR A 133 9.21 -0.78 -8.24
C THR A 133 8.74 0.65 -8.60
N PRO A 134 8.76 1.07 -9.88
CA PRO A 134 8.26 2.40 -10.29
C PRO A 134 6.78 2.68 -9.94
N ASP A 135 6.03 1.64 -9.61
CA ASP A 135 4.64 1.66 -9.16
C ASP A 135 4.49 1.05 -7.75
N GLY A 136 5.57 1.01 -6.97
CA GLY A 136 5.60 0.42 -5.64
C GLY A 136 5.18 1.38 -4.53
N VAL A 137 4.77 0.82 -3.39
CA VAL A 137 4.21 1.55 -2.23
C VAL A 137 4.86 1.14 -0.91
N LEU A 138 5.00 2.11 -0.02
CA LEU A 138 5.41 1.98 1.37
C LEU A 138 4.24 2.31 2.29
N PHE A 139 3.92 1.38 3.18
CA PHE A 139 3.04 1.57 4.33
C PHE A 139 3.86 1.59 5.61
N VAL A 140 3.64 2.59 6.46
CA VAL A 140 4.30 2.68 7.77
C VAL A 140 3.27 2.89 8.87
N SER A 141 3.16 1.93 9.77
CA SER A 141 2.37 2.08 10.99
C SER A 141 3.08 3.01 11.97
N ILE A 142 2.32 3.91 12.59
CA ILE A 142 2.84 4.88 13.56
C ILE A 142 1.73 5.37 14.49
N ASP A 143 2.09 5.73 15.72
CA ASP A 143 1.19 6.39 16.66
C ASP A 143 1.16 7.92 16.51
N ASP A 144 0.36 8.60 17.35
CA ASP A 144 0.31 10.06 17.42
C ASP A 144 1.64 10.71 17.85
N TYR A 145 2.58 9.95 18.41
CA TYR A 145 3.79 10.51 19.03
C TYR A 145 4.84 10.93 17.98
N GLU A 146 5.10 10.07 16.99
CA GLU A 146 6.12 10.31 15.96
C GLU A 146 5.57 10.59 14.57
N VAL A 147 4.25 10.51 14.36
CA VAL A 147 3.62 10.70 13.04
C VAL A 147 4.06 11.98 12.33
N ALA A 148 4.21 13.10 13.05
CA ALA A 148 4.60 14.37 12.46
C ALA A 148 6.05 14.36 11.96
N ARG A 149 6.99 13.83 12.75
CA ARG A 149 8.40 13.77 12.38
C ARG A 149 8.63 12.77 11.25
N LEU A 150 8.00 11.61 11.33
CA LEU A 150 8.05 10.59 10.29
C LEU A 150 7.46 11.09 8.97
N THR A 151 6.35 11.84 9.01
CA THR A 151 5.76 12.45 7.81
C THR A 151 6.76 13.39 7.12
N LEU A 152 7.43 14.26 7.88
CA LEU A 152 8.41 15.18 7.30
C LEU A 152 9.64 14.45 6.76
N LEU A 153 10.10 13.39 7.42
CA LEU A 153 11.18 12.54 6.93
C LEU A 153 10.76 11.85 5.62
N LEU A 154 9.57 11.27 5.57
CA LEU A 154 9.05 10.61 4.37
C LEU A 154 8.80 11.60 3.23
N ASP A 155 8.41 12.85 3.50
CA ASP A 155 8.30 13.90 2.49
C ASP A 155 9.66 14.25 1.87
N GLN A 156 10.76 14.11 2.63
CA GLN A 156 12.13 14.25 2.12
C GLN A 156 12.57 13.02 1.32
N VAL A 157 12.29 11.81 1.80
CA VAL A 157 12.66 10.56 1.14
C VAL A 157 11.83 10.35 -0.15
N PHE A 158 10.54 10.67 -0.13
CA PHE A 158 9.58 10.53 -1.24
C PHE A 158 8.96 11.89 -1.63
N PRO A 159 9.71 12.81 -2.28
CA PRO A 159 9.19 14.11 -2.66
C PRO A 159 7.94 14.01 -3.54
N GLY A 160 6.79 14.49 -3.04
CA GLY A 160 5.51 14.43 -3.75
C GLY A 160 4.90 13.01 -3.84
N GLY A 161 5.49 12.02 -3.17
CA GLY A 161 5.03 10.63 -3.18
C GLY A 161 3.94 10.30 -2.17
N LYS A 162 3.48 11.28 -1.38
CA LYS A 162 2.42 11.05 -0.38
C LYS A 162 1.09 10.73 -1.06
N VAL A 163 0.61 9.50 -0.87
CA VAL A 163 -0.69 9.04 -1.38
C VAL A 163 -1.80 9.41 -0.40
N GLY A 164 -1.55 9.22 0.91
CA GLY A 164 -2.51 9.52 1.95
C GLY A 164 -2.07 9.02 3.32
N THR A 165 -2.93 9.23 4.31
CA THR A 165 -2.75 8.73 5.67
C THR A 165 -4.01 7.98 6.06
N PHE A 166 -3.89 6.68 6.32
CA PHE A 166 -4.98 5.91 6.88
C PHE A 166 -5.06 6.15 8.38
N VAL A 167 -6.28 6.24 8.89
CA VAL A 167 -6.56 6.25 10.33
C VAL A 167 -7.23 4.93 10.66
N TRP A 168 -6.57 4.14 11.51
CA TRP A 168 -7.01 2.82 11.87
C TRP A 168 -7.45 2.77 13.33
N ARG A 169 -8.70 2.37 13.55
CA ARG A 169 -9.23 2.14 14.89
C ARG A 169 -8.64 0.87 15.48
N ARG A 170 -7.76 1.01 16.48
CA ARG A 170 -7.07 -0.12 17.13
C ARG A 170 -7.77 -0.68 18.37
N ARG A 171 -8.70 0.11 18.95
CA ARG A 171 -9.49 -0.27 20.14
C ARG A 171 -10.84 0.45 20.19
N SER A 172 -11.72 0.00 21.09
CA SER A 172 -13.06 0.57 21.26
C SER A 172 -13.15 1.71 22.30
N GLY A 173 -12.08 1.98 23.05
CA GLY A 173 -12.04 2.94 24.16
C GLY A 173 -11.19 2.46 25.34
N SER A 174 -10.66 3.38 26.15
CA SER A 174 -10.04 3.10 27.46
C SER A 174 -10.92 3.60 28.59
N ASN A 175 -11.04 2.84 29.68
CA ASN A 175 -11.64 3.31 30.93
C ASN A 175 -10.66 4.13 31.78
N ASP A 176 -9.36 3.93 31.55
CA ASP A 176 -8.29 4.72 32.14
C ASP A 176 -7.98 5.87 31.16
N VAL A 177 -8.76 6.95 31.30
CA VAL A 177 -8.69 8.12 30.41
C VAL A 177 -7.82 9.17 31.11
N PRO A 178 -6.87 9.81 30.40
CA PRO A 178 -6.08 10.90 30.98
C PRO A 178 -6.99 12.04 31.48
N PRO A 179 -6.49 12.94 32.34
CA PRO A 179 -7.28 14.05 32.91
C PRO A 179 -7.98 14.95 31.87
N SER A 180 -7.47 14.98 30.64
CA SER A 180 -8.08 15.67 29.49
C SER A 180 -9.39 15.04 29.01
N PHE A 181 -9.75 13.86 29.51
CA PHE A 181 -10.93 13.08 29.13
C PHE A 181 -10.98 12.71 27.63
N LEU A 182 -9.81 12.58 27.00
CA LEU A 182 -9.64 12.18 25.61
C LEU A 182 -9.03 10.76 25.53
N SER A 183 -9.78 9.80 25.00
CA SER A 183 -9.25 8.46 24.66
C SER A 183 -8.70 8.46 23.24
N VAL A 184 -7.42 8.10 23.09
CA VAL A 184 -6.80 7.92 21.78
C VAL A 184 -6.96 6.46 21.36
N ASP A 185 -7.89 6.21 20.44
CA ASP A 185 -8.34 4.85 20.08
C ASP A 185 -7.94 4.42 18.66
N HIS A 186 -7.16 5.26 17.99
CA HIS A 186 -6.61 5.02 16.66
C HIS A 186 -5.09 5.03 16.65
N GLU A 187 -4.55 4.57 15.53
CA GLU A 187 -3.17 4.70 15.06
C GLU A 187 -3.22 5.09 13.58
N TYR A 188 -2.08 5.45 13.00
CA TYR A 188 -1.97 5.84 11.59
C TYR A 188 -1.23 4.78 10.79
N VAL A 189 -1.60 4.67 9.52
CA VAL A 189 -0.76 4.02 8.50
C VAL A 189 -0.46 5.07 7.43
N LEU A 190 0.78 5.55 7.39
CA LEU A 190 1.24 6.48 6.37
C LEU A 190 1.43 5.72 5.05
N CYS A 191 1.00 6.31 3.93
CA CYS A 191 1.11 5.70 2.60
C CYS A 191 1.87 6.63 1.66
N TYR A 192 3.06 6.18 1.25
CA TYR A 192 3.91 6.86 0.27
C TYR A 192 4.20 5.90 -0.88
N ALA A 193 4.25 6.40 -2.11
CA ALA A 193 4.46 5.55 -3.27
C ALA A 193 5.23 6.27 -4.36
N HIS A 194 5.77 5.48 -5.29
CA HIS A 194 6.23 6.00 -6.57
C HIS A 194 5.04 6.41 -7.45
N PRO A 195 5.22 7.33 -8.42
CA PRO A 195 4.10 7.92 -9.17
C PRO A 195 3.22 6.95 -9.95
N GLY A 196 3.71 5.75 -10.27
CA GLY A 196 2.96 4.72 -10.99
C GLY A 196 1.93 3.97 -10.14
N PHE A 197 1.94 4.15 -8.81
CA PHE A 197 1.10 3.36 -7.92
C PHE A 197 -0.39 3.72 -8.00
N SER A 198 -1.23 2.70 -7.88
CA SER A 198 -2.66 2.87 -7.65
C SER A 198 -3.22 1.68 -6.87
N PHE A 199 -4.16 1.93 -5.98
CA PHE A 199 -4.92 0.87 -5.32
C PHE A 199 -5.83 0.13 -6.31
N ALA A 200 -6.01 -1.18 -6.07
CA ALA A 200 -6.96 -2.01 -6.82
C ALA A 200 -8.40 -1.44 -6.75
N GLY A 201 -8.77 -0.91 -5.58
CA GLY A 201 -10.11 -0.42 -5.31
C GLY A 201 -11.07 -1.54 -4.93
N LEU A 202 -12.35 -1.19 -4.82
CA LEU A 202 -13.42 -2.14 -4.52
C LEU A 202 -14.38 -2.26 -5.70
N ASP A 203 -14.87 -3.45 -5.99
CA ASP A 203 -15.79 -3.66 -7.10
C ASP A 203 -17.08 -2.84 -6.95
N LYS A 204 -17.53 -2.26 -8.07
CA LYS A 204 -18.82 -1.60 -8.10
C LYS A 204 -19.93 -2.63 -8.14
N ASP A 205 -20.90 -2.48 -7.24
CA ASP A 205 -22.19 -3.14 -7.37
C ASP A 205 -22.94 -2.62 -8.60
N LEU A 206 -23.05 -3.47 -9.62
CA LEU A 206 -23.72 -3.18 -10.88
C LEU A 206 -25.16 -3.72 -10.92
N SER A 207 -25.65 -4.38 -9.86
CA SER A 207 -26.99 -4.99 -9.82
C SER A 207 -28.14 -3.98 -10.01
N GLY A 208 -27.90 -2.72 -9.66
CA GLY A 208 -28.86 -1.64 -9.87
C GLY A 208 -29.09 -1.23 -11.32
N TYR A 209 -28.22 -1.62 -12.26
CA TYR A 209 -28.38 -1.36 -13.70
C TYR A 209 -29.25 -2.44 -14.33
N ARG A 210 -30.56 -2.26 -14.25
CA ARG A 210 -31.58 -3.25 -14.65
C ARG A 210 -32.66 -2.70 -15.58
N ASP A 211 -32.72 -1.39 -15.73
CA ASP A 211 -33.72 -0.75 -16.56
C ASP A 211 -33.20 -0.69 -18.01
N HIS A 212 -34.10 -0.85 -18.97
CA HIS A 212 -33.79 -0.84 -20.41
C HIS A 212 -34.78 0.06 -21.15
N ASP A 213 -34.29 0.74 -22.18
CA ASP A 213 -35.16 1.47 -23.09
C ASP A 213 -35.70 0.53 -24.19
N PRO A 214 -36.93 0.73 -24.68
CA PRO A 214 -37.47 -0.09 -25.76
C PRO A 214 -36.54 -0.09 -26.99
N GLY A 215 -36.11 -1.28 -27.43
CA GLY A 215 -35.20 -1.43 -28.57
C GLY A 215 -33.72 -1.12 -28.29
N ASN A 216 -33.36 -0.72 -27.06
CA ASN A 216 -31.97 -0.56 -26.63
C ASN A 216 -31.63 -1.57 -25.52
N PRO A 217 -30.77 -2.58 -25.78
CA PRO A 217 -30.40 -3.56 -24.78
C PRO A 217 -29.47 -3.02 -23.68
N GLU A 218 -29.00 -1.77 -23.79
CA GLU A 218 -28.08 -1.18 -22.83
C GLU A 218 -28.75 -0.93 -21.46
N PRO A 219 -28.24 -1.55 -20.37
CA PRO A 219 -28.82 -1.38 -19.05
C PRO A 219 -28.46 -0.02 -18.45
N TRP A 220 -29.45 0.62 -17.83
CA TRP A 220 -29.30 1.87 -17.10
C TRP A 220 -29.91 1.77 -15.70
N LYS A 221 -29.59 2.75 -14.87
CA LYS A 221 -30.26 2.97 -13.57
C LYS A 221 -30.65 4.43 -13.41
N ARG A 222 -31.71 4.67 -12.64
CA ARG A 222 -32.13 6.02 -12.27
C ARG A 222 -31.13 6.66 -11.32
N GLY A 223 -30.69 7.88 -11.63
CA GLY A 223 -29.81 8.73 -10.82
C GLY A 223 -30.43 10.09 -10.53
N ASP A 224 -29.74 10.87 -9.69
CA ASP A 224 -30.16 12.23 -9.32
C ASP A 224 -29.94 13.21 -10.49
N LEU A 225 -30.99 13.99 -10.79
CA LEU A 225 -31.01 15.06 -11.80
C LEU A 225 -30.76 16.44 -11.15
N SER A 226 -30.75 16.52 -9.82
CA SER A 226 -30.55 17.71 -9.00
C SER A 226 -29.13 17.82 -8.45
N LYS A 227 -28.82 18.97 -7.84
CA LYS A 227 -27.59 19.21 -7.08
C LYS A 227 -27.90 19.95 -5.78
N SER A 228 -27.00 19.86 -4.81
CA SER A 228 -27.19 20.41 -3.46
C SER A 228 -26.99 21.94 -3.42
N HIS A 229 -27.91 22.67 -4.02
CA HIS A 229 -28.03 24.12 -3.90
C HIS A 229 -29.52 24.50 -3.87
N ASP A 230 -29.87 25.50 -3.06
CA ASP A 230 -31.20 26.08 -3.08
C ASP A 230 -31.40 27.02 -4.29
N TYR A 231 -32.65 27.40 -4.49
CA TYR A 231 -33.07 28.24 -5.61
C TYR A 231 -32.52 29.67 -5.57
N ARG A 232 -32.18 30.22 -4.39
CA ARG A 232 -31.56 31.56 -4.25
C ARG A 232 -30.08 31.51 -4.62
N ALA A 233 -29.37 30.46 -4.20
CA ALA A 233 -27.96 30.26 -4.50
C ALA A 233 -27.73 29.99 -6.00
N ARG A 234 -28.70 29.36 -6.69
CA ARG A 234 -28.59 28.97 -8.10
C ARG A 234 -29.93 29.17 -8.86
N PRO A 235 -30.36 30.41 -9.11
CA PRO A 235 -31.65 30.70 -9.74
C PRO A 235 -31.77 30.10 -11.16
N ASN A 236 -30.68 30.06 -11.92
CA ASN A 236 -30.66 29.48 -13.27
C ASN A 236 -30.84 27.95 -13.29
N GLY A 237 -30.83 27.28 -12.14
CA GLY A 237 -31.15 25.86 -11.99
C GLY A 237 -32.59 25.60 -11.55
N PHE A 238 -33.35 26.65 -11.22
CA PHE A 238 -34.69 26.58 -10.66
C PHE A 238 -35.72 26.96 -11.72
N TYR A 239 -36.08 25.99 -12.56
CA TYR A 239 -37.04 26.15 -13.64
C TYR A 239 -37.88 24.87 -13.81
N PRO A 240 -39.11 24.97 -14.35
CA PRO A 240 -39.94 23.81 -14.61
C PRO A 240 -39.41 23.01 -15.79
N ILE A 241 -39.47 21.68 -15.71
CA ILE A 241 -39.09 20.77 -16.79
C ILE A 241 -40.31 20.20 -17.49
N TYR A 242 -40.26 20.15 -18.82
CA TYR A 242 -41.34 19.64 -19.66
C TYR A 242 -41.08 18.19 -20.13
N ASN A 243 -42.06 17.32 -19.96
CA ASN A 243 -42.10 16.00 -20.56
C ASN A 243 -42.95 16.03 -21.84
N PRO A 244 -42.33 15.97 -23.03
CA PRO A 244 -43.04 16.04 -24.30
C PRO A 244 -43.88 14.78 -24.62
N GLN A 245 -43.64 13.66 -23.95
CA GLN A 245 -44.33 12.40 -24.24
C GLN A 245 -45.74 12.35 -23.64
N GLU A 246 -45.92 12.93 -22.46
CA GLU A 246 -47.18 12.89 -21.68
C GLU A 246 -47.84 14.27 -21.56
N ASP A 247 -47.21 15.31 -22.13
CA ASP A 247 -47.57 16.71 -21.99
C ASP A 247 -47.67 17.14 -20.50
N LEU A 248 -46.60 16.88 -19.74
CA LEU A 248 -46.53 17.14 -18.30
C LEU A 248 -45.38 18.07 -17.92
N TRP A 249 -45.60 18.92 -16.94
CA TRP A 249 -44.61 19.82 -16.36
C TRP A 249 -44.27 19.43 -14.91
N TYR A 250 -43.00 19.59 -14.56
CA TYR A 250 -42.46 19.18 -13.26
C TYR A 250 -41.78 20.36 -12.57
N ALA A 251 -42.16 20.62 -11.33
CA ALA A 251 -41.59 21.68 -10.50
C ALA A 251 -40.21 21.26 -9.92
N PRO A 252 -39.22 22.16 -9.89
CA PRO A 252 -37.93 21.94 -9.23
C PRO A 252 -38.06 21.92 -7.70
N ASN A 253 -37.18 21.19 -7.02
CA ASN A 253 -37.08 21.23 -5.57
C ASN A 253 -36.41 22.55 -5.12
N PRO A 254 -37.04 23.37 -4.26
CA PRO A 254 -36.46 24.65 -3.81
C PRO A 254 -35.16 24.52 -3.00
N LYS A 255 -34.92 23.36 -2.37
CA LYS A 255 -33.68 23.07 -1.61
C LYS A 255 -32.62 22.37 -2.46
N ARG A 256 -32.99 21.90 -3.66
CA ARG A 256 -32.11 21.16 -4.60
C ARG A 256 -32.49 21.46 -6.04
N VAL A 257 -31.83 22.45 -6.64
CA VAL A 257 -32.07 22.84 -8.04
C VAL A 257 -31.55 21.81 -9.04
N TRP A 258 -31.96 21.92 -10.32
CA TRP A 258 -31.47 21.06 -11.38
C TRP A 258 -29.96 21.22 -11.61
N ALA A 259 -29.30 20.10 -11.93
CA ALA A 259 -27.86 20.10 -12.20
C ALA A 259 -27.52 20.82 -13.51
N PHE A 260 -28.42 20.74 -14.50
CA PHE A 260 -28.28 21.23 -15.86
C PHE A 260 -28.98 22.58 -16.06
N ALA A 261 -28.54 23.36 -17.04
CA ALA A 261 -29.19 24.63 -17.39
C ALA A 261 -30.31 24.40 -18.41
N SER A 262 -31.36 25.23 -18.36
CA SER A 262 -32.39 25.27 -19.41
C SER A 262 -31.90 26.07 -20.61
N GLU A 263 -32.18 25.62 -21.82
CA GLU A 263 -31.93 26.36 -23.07
C GLU A 263 -32.50 27.78 -23.03
N GLY A 264 -33.68 27.97 -22.42
CA GLY A 264 -34.33 29.28 -22.30
C GLY A 264 -33.62 30.27 -21.37
N LEU A 265 -32.72 29.80 -20.51
CA LEU A 265 -31.97 30.61 -19.55
C LEU A 265 -30.50 30.79 -19.94
N VAL A 266 -30.05 30.16 -21.03
CA VAL A 266 -28.67 30.26 -21.52
C VAL A 266 -28.51 31.55 -22.31
N LYS A 267 -27.51 32.37 -21.95
CA LYS A 267 -27.24 33.62 -22.67
C LYS A 267 -26.65 33.33 -24.05
N LYS A 268 -27.00 34.14 -25.06
CA LYS A 268 -26.47 34.00 -26.42
C LYS A 268 -24.94 34.06 -26.41
N GLY A 269 -24.28 33.01 -26.92
CA GLY A 269 -22.81 32.88 -26.95
C GLY A 269 -22.18 32.29 -25.69
N GLN A 270 -22.96 31.95 -24.65
CA GLN A 270 -22.46 31.30 -23.46
C GLN A 270 -22.03 29.86 -23.77
N LYS A 271 -20.74 29.57 -23.62
CA LYS A 271 -20.22 28.19 -23.72
C LYS A 271 -20.62 27.40 -22.48
N LEU A 272 -21.36 26.31 -22.70
CA LEU A 272 -21.69 25.36 -21.65
C LEU A 272 -20.65 24.24 -21.58
N ARG A 273 -20.40 23.74 -20.37
CA ARG A 273 -19.54 22.57 -20.14
C ARG A 273 -20.27 21.23 -20.30
N ARG A 274 -21.60 21.27 -20.35
CA ARG A 274 -22.50 20.11 -20.44
C ARG A 274 -23.73 20.49 -21.25
N GLU A 275 -24.45 19.47 -21.69
CA GLU A 275 -25.74 19.54 -22.37
C GLU A 275 -26.78 20.28 -21.53
N THR A 276 -27.76 20.89 -22.20
CA THR A 276 -28.92 21.51 -21.57
C THR A 276 -29.94 20.46 -21.14
N MET A 277 -30.85 20.81 -20.24
CA MET A 277 -31.90 19.91 -19.80
C MET A 277 -32.80 19.45 -20.96
N GLU A 278 -33.16 20.35 -21.86
CA GLU A 278 -33.98 20.05 -23.04
C GLU A 278 -33.24 19.16 -24.04
N GLN A 279 -31.91 19.33 -24.20
CA GLN A 279 -31.09 18.41 -24.98
C GLN A 279 -31.08 17.01 -24.35
N LEU A 280 -30.88 16.90 -23.04
CA LEU A 280 -30.93 15.62 -22.33
C LEU A 280 -32.29 14.93 -22.46
N ILE A 281 -33.39 15.69 -22.42
CA ILE A 281 -34.74 15.16 -22.65
C ILE A 281 -34.87 14.61 -24.07
N ARG A 282 -34.41 15.35 -25.09
CA ARG A 282 -34.42 14.91 -26.50
C ARG A 282 -33.58 13.65 -26.73
N GLU A 283 -32.44 13.55 -26.06
CA GLU A 283 -31.54 12.40 -26.10
C GLU A 283 -32.00 11.22 -25.24
N GLY A 284 -33.17 11.31 -24.59
CA GLY A 284 -33.72 10.24 -23.75
C GLY A 284 -32.93 10.01 -22.45
N ARG A 285 -32.10 10.97 -22.04
CA ARG A 285 -31.25 10.94 -20.83
C ARG A 285 -32.02 11.27 -19.55
N VAL A 286 -33.24 11.80 -19.66
CA VAL A 286 -34.14 12.05 -18.53
C VAL A 286 -35.20 10.95 -18.47
N VAL A 287 -35.41 10.40 -17.27
CA VAL A 287 -36.50 9.46 -17.00
C VAL A 287 -37.59 10.16 -16.21
N PHE A 288 -38.80 10.20 -16.79
CA PHE A 288 -39.97 10.75 -16.14
C PHE A 288 -40.71 9.67 -15.32
N PRO A 289 -41.41 10.04 -14.23
CA PRO A 289 -42.27 9.13 -13.49
C PRO A 289 -43.31 8.42 -14.38
N LYS A 290 -43.47 7.10 -14.22
CA LYS A 290 -44.51 6.32 -14.91
C LYS A 290 -45.82 6.36 -14.12
N LYS A 291 -46.96 6.50 -14.80
CA LYS A 291 -48.31 6.56 -14.18
C LYS A 291 -48.40 7.63 -13.09
N ASP A 292 -47.88 8.81 -13.38
CA ASP A 292 -47.82 9.90 -12.41
C ASP A 292 -49.21 10.43 -12.06
N ARG A 293 -49.37 10.94 -10.84
CA ARG A 293 -50.54 11.76 -10.49
C ARG A 293 -50.40 13.08 -11.23
N THR A 294 -51.50 13.59 -11.78
CA THR A 294 -51.50 14.85 -12.52
C THR A 294 -52.54 15.82 -12.00
N ALA A 295 -52.26 17.12 -12.08
CA ALA A 295 -53.22 18.19 -11.80
C ALA A 295 -53.11 19.31 -12.85
N LEU A 296 -54.21 20.02 -13.10
CA LEU A 296 -54.26 21.21 -13.93
C LEU A 296 -54.97 22.31 -13.13
N TYR A 297 -54.37 23.49 -13.08
CA TYR A 297 -54.93 24.66 -12.40
C TYR A 297 -55.13 25.76 -13.44
N GLY A 298 -56.37 26.19 -13.64
CA GLY A 298 -56.73 27.20 -14.63
C GLY A 298 -56.38 28.61 -14.20
N THR A 299 -56.31 28.86 -12.88
CA THR A 299 -56.03 30.18 -12.32
C THR A 299 -54.96 30.14 -11.22
N LEU A 300 -54.35 31.31 -10.95
CA LEU A 300 -53.43 31.50 -9.82
C LEU A 300 -54.10 31.24 -8.46
N GLU A 301 -55.38 31.62 -8.31
CA GLU A 301 -56.14 31.39 -7.08
C GLU A 301 -56.35 29.90 -6.83
N GLU A 302 -56.71 29.13 -7.85
CA GLU A 302 -56.85 27.68 -7.76
C GLU A 302 -55.52 27.01 -7.35
N LEU A 303 -54.40 27.42 -7.98
CA LEU A 303 -53.09 26.88 -7.65
C LEU A 303 -52.68 27.23 -6.21
N ARG A 304 -52.86 28.49 -5.77
CA ARG A 304 -52.57 28.92 -4.39
C ARG A 304 -53.42 28.14 -3.38
N ALA A 305 -54.71 27.98 -3.63
CA ALA A 305 -55.61 27.21 -2.77
C ALA A 305 -55.17 25.74 -2.67
N ALA A 306 -54.76 25.14 -3.80
CA ALA A 306 -54.28 23.78 -3.83
C ALA A 306 -52.94 23.59 -3.08
N ILE A 307 -52.03 24.56 -3.14
CA ILE A 307 -50.78 24.54 -2.37
C ILE A 307 -51.09 24.60 -0.87
N THR A 308 -51.93 25.55 -0.45
CA THR A 308 -52.34 25.71 0.96
C THR A 308 -53.04 24.46 1.50
N ALA A 309 -53.85 23.79 0.67
CA ALA A 309 -54.52 22.54 1.04
C ALA A 309 -53.62 21.29 0.99
N GLY A 310 -52.35 21.41 0.57
CA GLY A 310 -51.45 20.27 0.39
C GLY A 310 -51.83 19.35 -0.77
N HIS A 311 -52.67 19.83 -1.68
CA HIS A 311 -53.13 19.09 -2.84
C HIS A 311 -52.28 19.32 -4.08
N ALA A 312 -51.45 20.35 -4.15
CA ALA A 312 -50.57 20.64 -5.29
C ALA A 312 -49.35 19.69 -5.35
N PRO A 313 -48.63 19.64 -6.50
CA PRO A 313 -47.34 18.95 -6.59
C PRO A 313 -46.37 19.35 -5.47
N HIS A 314 -45.69 18.36 -4.88
CA HIS A 314 -44.99 18.49 -3.59
C HIS A 314 -43.96 19.63 -3.51
N PHE A 315 -43.31 19.98 -4.62
CA PHE A 315 -42.29 21.04 -4.63
C PHE A 315 -42.83 22.45 -4.86
N LEU A 316 -44.12 22.60 -5.18
CA LEU A 316 -44.77 23.91 -5.23
C LEU A 316 -45.13 24.36 -3.82
N GLN A 317 -44.65 25.53 -3.43
CA GLN A 317 -44.90 26.11 -2.12
C GLN A 317 -45.02 27.63 -2.20
N LEU A 318 -45.78 28.20 -1.25
CA LEU A 318 -45.88 29.64 -1.02
C LEU A 318 -44.76 30.10 -0.08
N GLY A 319 -44.53 31.41 -0.01
CA GLY A 319 -43.52 32.03 0.85
C GLY A 319 -42.09 31.77 0.39
N LEU A 320 -41.89 31.46 -0.90
CA LEU A 320 -40.54 31.34 -1.45
C LEU A 320 -39.89 32.70 -1.54
N TYR A 321 -40.53 33.62 -2.26
CA TYR A 321 -40.01 34.95 -2.55
C TYR A 321 -40.53 35.98 -1.56
N ASP A 322 -39.75 37.04 -1.35
CA ASP A 322 -40.07 38.07 -0.36
C ASP A 322 -41.13 39.06 -0.89
N THR A 323 -41.25 39.18 -2.21
CA THR A 323 -42.22 40.07 -2.86
C THR A 323 -43.40 39.31 -3.49
N PRO A 324 -44.64 39.83 -3.38
CA PRO A 324 -45.80 39.25 -4.04
C PRO A 324 -45.64 39.13 -5.56
N GLU A 325 -44.92 40.06 -6.19
CA GLU A 325 -44.67 40.10 -7.63
C GLU A 325 -43.79 38.92 -8.08
N GLU A 326 -42.70 38.66 -7.37
CA GLU A 326 -41.80 37.52 -7.67
C GLU A 326 -42.50 36.17 -7.43
N GLU A 327 -43.27 36.05 -6.34
CA GLU A 327 -44.03 34.83 -6.08
C GLU A 327 -45.08 34.59 -7.17
N THR A 328 -45.76 35.66 -7.61
CA THR A 328 -46.72 35.58 -8.71
C THR A 328 -46.03 35.20 -10.02
N ALA A 329 -44.85 35.76 -10.30
CA ALA A 329 -44.03 35.40 -11.46
C ALA A 329 -43.55 33.94 -11.43
N TYR A 330 -43.26 33.39 -10.24
CA TYR A 330 -42.93 31.98 -10.06
C TYR A 330 -44.13 31.06 -10.30
N LEU A 331 -45.26 31.32 -9.63
CA LEU A 331 -46.45 30.45 -9.70
C LEU A 331 -47.14 30.49 -11.07
N SER A 332 -47.12 31.65 -11.73
CA SER A 332 -47.72 31.82 -13.06
C SER A 332 -47.12 30.91 -14.13
N GLN A 333 -45.89 30.42 -13.94
CA GLN A 333 -45.24 29.46 -14.84
C GLN A 333 -45.97 28.10 -14.89
N TYR A 334 -46.83 27.80 -13.91
CA TYR A 334 -47.52 26.51 -13.78
C TYR A 334 -49.01 26.58 -14.12
N VAL A 335 -49.58 27.79 -14.21
CA VAL A 335 -51.00 27.99 -14.51
C VAL A 335 -51.28 27.61 -15.96
N GLY A 336 -52.37 26.89 -16.19
CA GLY A 336 -52.75 26.38 -17.50
C GLY A 336 -51.91 25.20 -17.99
N ARG A 337 -50.99 24.67 -17.18
CA ARG A 337 -50.14 23.51 -17.52
C ARG A 337 -50.55 22.29 -16.71
N ARG A 338 -50.50 21.11 -17.35
CA ARG A 338 -50.68 19.83 -16.62
C ARG A 338 -49.39 19.52 -15.86
N LEU A 339 -49.50 19.34 -14.54
CA LEU A 339 -48.38 19.17 -13.63
C LEU A 339 -48.30 17.73 -13.14
N GLY A 340 -47.10 17.15 -13.14
CA GLY A 340 -46.79 15.86 -12.51
C GLY A 340 -46.33 16.02 -11.05
N TYR A 341 -46.59 15.01 -10.22
CA TYR A 341 -46.23 15.03 -8.79
C TYR A 341 -44.90 14.34 -8.52
N GLY A 342 -44.49 13.42 -9.39
CA GLY A 342 -43.25 12.70 -9.24
C GLY A 342 -42.02 13.56 -9.56
N THR A 343 -40.84 12.96 -9.40
CA THR A 343 -39.56 13.65 -9.62
C THR A 343 -38.87 13.08 -10.84
N PRO A 344 -38.57 13.85 -11.89
CA PRO A 344 -37.75 13.38 -13.00
C PRO A 344 -36.35 12.97 -12.52
N GLY A 345 -35.80 11.90 -13.10
CA GLY A 345 -34.47 11.38 -12.79
C GLY A 345 -33.52 11.43 -13.99
N TYR A 346 -32.24 11.26 -13.72
CA TYR A 346 -31.20 11.15 -14.76
C TYR A 346 -30.94 9.67 -15.08
N LYS A 347 -30.89 9.29 -16.35
CA LYS A 347 -30.47 7.94 -16.75
C LYS A 347 -28.95 7.83 -16.75
N ARG A 348 -28.43 6.92 -15.94
CA ARG A 348 -27.00 6.55 -15.93
C ARG A 348 -26.86 5.21 -16.62
N PHE A 349 -26.15 5.17 -17.74
CA PHE A 349 -25.92 3.93 -18.47
C PHE A 349 -24.71 3.18 -17.90
N ARG A 350 -24.73 1.84 -17.99
CA ARG A 350 -23.64 1.00 -17.49
C ARG A 350 -22.34 1.23 -18.26
N SER A 351 -22.41 1.51 -19.56
CA SER A 351 -21.23 1.77 -20.41
C SER A 351 -20.45 3.03 -20.01
N GLU A 352 -21.11 3.98 -19.33
CA GLU A 352 -20.50 5.25 -18.91
C GLU A 352 -19.62 5.13 -17.68
N ILE A 353 -19.53 3.93 -17.10
CA ILE A 353 -18.68 3.64 -15.95
C ILE A 353 -17.21 3.65 -16.40
N ARG A 354 -16.52 4.77 -16.16
CA ARG A 354 -15.11 4.96 -16.53
C ARG A 354 -14.11 4.06 -15.78
N ARG A 355 -14.45 3.65 -14.55
CA ARG A 355 -13.63 2.72 -13.74
C ARG A 355 -14.53 1.65 -13.15
N PRO A 356 -14.20 0.35 -13.29
CA PRO A 356 -15.00 -0.73 -12.74
C PRO A 356 -14.98 -0.74 -11.22
N SER A 357 -13.91 -0.22 -10.60
CA SER A 357 -13.76 -0.12 -9.15
C SER A 357 -14.09 1.28 -8.59
N LYS A 358 -14.46 1.30 -7.31
CA LYS A 358 -14.55 2.48 -6.44
C LYS A 358 -13.19 2.72 -5.76
N PRO A 359 -12.85 3.97 -5.46
CA PRO A 359 -11.70 4.27 -4.60
C PRO A 359 -11.94 3.71 -3.19
N ILE A 360 -10.85 3.44 -2.48
CA ILE A 360 -10.89 3.10 -1.05
C ILE A 360 -10.91 4.37 -0.19
N SER A 361 -11.45 4.24 1.02
CA SER A 361 -11.42 5.28 2.05
C SER A 361 -10.08 5.26 2.80
N SER A 362 -9.66 6.42 3.31
CA SER A 362 -8.55 6.52 4.25
C SER A 362 -8.95 6.18 5.69
N TRP A 363 -10.22 5.84 5.93
CA TRP A 363 -10.70 5.38 7.23
C TRP A 363 -10.70 3.85 7.28
N ILE A 364 -10.17 3.27 8.36
CA ILE A 364 -10.18 1.82 8.59
C ILE A 364 -10.93 1.53 9.89
N VAL A 365 -12.05 0.83 9.77
CA VAL A 365 -12.98 0.54 10.89
C VAL A 365 -12.86 -0.90 11.36
N GLY A 366 -13.47 -1.18 12.52
CA GLY A 366 -13.53 -2.53 13.06
C GLY A 366 -14.35 -3.49 12.17
N LEU A 367 -13.96 -4.77 12.13
CA LEU A 367 -14.67 -5.85 11.40
C LEU A 367 -16.18 -5.98 11.75
N LYS A 368 -16.60 -5.49 12.92
CA LYS A 368 -17.98 -5.60 13.42
C LYS A 368 -18.81 -4.33 13.25
N GLU A 369 -18.21 -3.28 12.69
CA GLU A 369 -18.93 -2.03 12.43
C GLU A 369 -19.75 -2.21 11.15
N GLU A 370 -21.06 -1.99 11.24
CA GLU A 370 -21.94 -2.03 10.08
C GLU A 370 -21.72 -0.79 9.22
N ASP A 371 -21.42 -0.98 7.95
CA ASP A 371 -21.39 0.12 6.98
C ASP A 371 -22.80 0.73 6.89
N GLY A 372 -22.89 2.05 7.01
CA GLY A 372 -24.04 2.76 6.46
C GLY A 372 -24.20 2.40 4.97
N ALA A 373 -25.42 2.48 4.41
CA ALA A 373 -25.67 2.14 3.01
C ALA A 373 -24.80 2.90 1.98
N GLU A 374 -24.11 3.96 2.41
CA GLU A 374 -23.20 4.80 1.63
C GLU A 374 -21.70 4.46 1.82
N ASP A 375 -21.32 3.60 2.78
CA ASP A 375 -19.92 3.39 3.26
C ASP A 375 -19.15 2.21 2.65
N ARG A 376 -19.58 1.70 1.49
CA ARG A 376 -18.94 0.56 0.78
C ARG A 376 -17.54 0.84 0.20
N THR A 377 -16.82 1.84 0.73
CA THR A 377 -15.43 2.18 0.36
C THR A 377 -14.46 2.02 1.52
N VAL A 378 -14.96 1.74 2.72
CA VAL A 378 -14.16 1.63 3.95
C VAL A 378 -13.45 0.28 4.00
N LEU A 379 -12.21 0.28 4.48
CA LEU A 379 -11.48 -0.95 4.74
C LEU A 379 -11.80 -1.44 6.15
N HIS A 380 -11.99 -2.75 6.31
CA HIS A 380 -12.24 -3.34 7.62
C HIS A 380 -11.00 -4.07 8.11
N SER A 381 -10.71 -3.86 9.39
CA SER A 381 -9.61 -4.51 10.09
C SER A 381 -10.06 -4.92 11.48
N GLY A 382 -9.44 -5.95 12.03
CA GLY A 382 -9.52 -6.22 13.45
C GLY A 382 -8.82 -5.16 14.28
N LEU A 383 -9.03 -5.30 15.58
CA LEU A 383 -8.39 -4.51 16.63
C LEU A 383 -7.10 -5.22 17.09
N ASN A 384 -6.28 -4.58 17.93
CA ASN A 384 -5.06 -5.19 18.49
C ASN A 384 -5.30 -6.59 19.11
N ALA A 385 -6.49 -6.83 19.65
CA ALA A 385 -6.86 -8.10 20.24
C ALA A 385 -6.87 -9.28 19.25
N GLU A 386 -7.10 -9.04 17.94
CA GLU A 386 -7.06 -10.09 16.91
C GLU A 386 -5.65 -10.69 16.81
N GLY A 387 -4.63 -9.83 16.65
CA GLY A 387 -3.24 -10.26 16.53
C GLY A 387 -2.80 -11.05 17.75
N THR A 388 -3.07 -10.52 18.96
CA THR A 388 -2.70 -11.17 20.22
C THR A 388 -3.37 -12.53 20.38
N ALA A 389 -4.67 -12.63 20.07
CA ALA A 389 -5.39 -13.89 20.15
C ALA A 389 -4.85 -14.92 19.17
N LEU A 390 -4.62 -14.53 17.91
CA LEU A 390 -4.09 -15.41 16.87
C LEU A 390 -2.68 -15.92 17.23
N LEU A 391 -1.78 -15.03 17.67
CA LEU A 391 -0.43 -15.42 18.05
C LEU A 391 -0.44 -16.39 19.25
N GLY A 392 -1.27 -16.12 20.25
CA GLY A 392 -1.43 -17.00 21.43
C GLY A 392 -1.99 -18.38 21.07
N GLN A 393 -2.92 -18.46 20.10
CA GLN A 393 -3.40 -19.72 19.56
C GLN A 393 -2.30 -20.48 18.84
N MET A 394 -1.53 -19.80 17.99
CA MET A 394 -0.49 -20.41 17.18
C MET A 394 0.65 -20.96 18.04
N LEU A 395 1.20 -20.17 18.96
CA LEU A 395 2.41 -20.55 19.71
C LEU A 395 2.12 -21.42 20.95
N GLN A 396 0.84 -21.61 21.30
CA GLN A 396 0.37 -22.38 22.47
C GLN A 396 1.03 -21.99 23.81
N THR A 397 1.71 -20.86 23.86
CA THR A 397 2.41 -20.37 25.04
C THR A 397 1.58 -19.26 25.64
N ALA A 398 1.03 -19.52 26.82
CA ALA A 398 0.50 -18.46 27.66
C ALA A 398 1.67 -17.53 28.02
N GLY A 399 1.68 -16.31 27.46
CA GLY A 399 2.65 -15.29 27.83
C GLY A 399 4.01 -15.37 27.15
N VAL A 400 4.10 -15.74 25.86
CA VAL A 400 5.23 -15.22 25.06
C VAL A 400 5.15 -13.71 25.16
N GLY A 401 6.15 -13.08 25.76
CA GLY A 401 6.23 -11.63 26.00
C GLY A 401 6.42 -10.84 24.70
N PHE A 402 5.60 -11.10 23.68
CA PHE A 402 5.54 -10.31 22.47
C PHE A 402 4.44 -9.25 22.61
N SER A 403 4.87 -7.99 22.63
CA SER A 403 3.99 -6.84 22.74
C SER A 403 3.34 -6.53 21.39
N TYR A 404 2.02 -6.73 21.30
CA TYR A 404 1.11 -6.15 20.31
C TYR A 404 1.37 -6.47 18.82
N PRO A 405 1.22 -7.74 18.38
CA PRO A 405 1.21 -8.04 16.94
C PRO A 405 0.06 -7.33 16.23
N LYS A 406 0.32 -6.78 15.04
CA LYS A 406 -0.74 -6.18 14.20
C LYS A 406 -1.78 -7.23 13.80
N PRO A 407 -3.06 -6.85 13.59
CA PRO A 407 -4.08 -7.75 13.11
C PRO A 407 -3.71 -8.33 11.74
N LEU A 408 -4.01 -9.62 11.52
CA LEU A 408 -3.78 -10.25 10.22
C LEU A 408 -4.64 -9.58 9.14
N SER A 409 -5.90 -9.32 9.47
CA SER A 409 -6.86 -8.66 8.59
C SER A 409 -6.41 -7.27 8.10
N LEU A 410 -5.71 -6.48 8.94
CA LEU A 410 -5.16 -5.18 8.57
C LEU A 410 -4.15 -5.34 7.43
N ILE A 411 -3.16 -6.18 7.65
CA ILE A 411 -2.02 -6.36 6.75
C ILE A 411 -2.47 -7.01 5.46
N GLN A 412 -3.32 -8.04 5.56
CA GLN A 412 -3.91 -8.71 4.41
C GLN A 412 -4.70 -7.75 3.52
N THR A 413 -5.51 -6.86 4.11
CA THR A 413 -6.30 -5.89 3.34
C THR A 413 -5.42 -4.87 2.62
N LEU A 414 -4.38 -4.36 3.29
CA LEU A 414 -3.44 -3.41 2.67
C LEU A 414 -2.66 -4.06 1.52
N ILE A 415 -2.13 -5.28 1.71
CA ILE A 415 -1.39 -6.00 0.68
C ILE A 415 -2.31 -6.33 -0.51
N ALA A 416 -3.54 -6.78 -0.26
CA ALA A 416 -4.50 -7.09 -1.33
C ALA A 416 -4.82 -5.85 -2.19
N GLN A 417 -4.86 -4.67 -1.60
CA GLN A 417 -5.11 -3.41 -2.32
C GLN A 417 -3.89 -2.91 -3.09
N ALA A 418 -2.68 -3.32 -2.68
CA ALA A 418 -1.41 -2.82 -3.20
C ALA A 418 -0.70 -3.75 -4.18
N THR A 419 -1.05 -5.03 -4.25
CA THR A 419 -0.26 -6.06 -4.94
C THR A 419 -1.10 -6.95 -5.87
N GLY A 420 -0.52 -7.32 -7.01
CA GLY A 420 -0.95 -8.39 -7.88
C GLY A 420 -0.44 -9.77 -7.43
N PRO A 421 -0.79 -10.85 -8.16
CA PRO A 421 -0.51 -12.23 -7.78
C PRO A 421 0.97 -12.61 -7.75
N ASP A 422 1.84 -11.96 -8.52
CA ASP A 422 3.26 -12.33 -8.62
C ASP A 422 4.21 -11.31 -7.98
N ASP A 423 3.66 -10.39 -7.19
CA ASP A 423 4.41 -9.29 -6.57
C ASP A 423 5.15 -9.71 -5.30
N THR A 424 6.24 -9.00 -4.99
CA THR A 424 7.04 -9.23 -3.78
C THR A 424 6.72 -8.19 -2.70
N VAL A 425 6.47 -8.67 -1.48
CA VAL A 425 6.21 -7.86 -0.28
C VAL A 425 7.40 -7.93 0.68
N LEU A 426 7.88 -6.79 1.15
CA LEU A 426 8.98 -6.70 2.12
C LEU A 426 8.48 -6.09 3.43
N ASP A 427 8.93 -6.65 4.55
CA ASP A 427 8.77 -6.07 5.88
C ASP A 427 10.07 -6.22 6.65
N PHE A 428 10.77 -5.10 6.82
CA PHE A 428 12.06 -5.05 7.52
C PHE A 428 11.94 -4.63 9.00
N PHE A 429 10.72 -4.67 9.53
CA PHE A 429 10.39 -4.60 10.95
C PHE A 429 9.38 -5.71 11.28
N ALA A 430 9.69 -6.94 10.86
CA ALA A 430 8.68 -7.99 10.76
C ALA A 430 8.04 -8.38 12.10
N GLY A 431 8.76 -8.20 13.22
CA GLY A 431 8.27 -8.49 14.56
C GLY A 431 7.69 -9.90 14.64
N SER A 432 6.38 -10.02 14.83
CA SER A 432 5.70 -11.32 14.88
C SER A 432 5.66 -12.11 13.56
N GLY A 433 5.94 -11.51 12.41
CA GLY A 433 5.80 -12.16 11.09
C GLY A 433 4.38 -12.12 10.52
N THR A 434 3.58 -11.10 10.89
CA THR A 434 2.19 -10.97 10.41
C THR A 434 2.11 -10.75 8.90
N THR A 435 3.07 -10.02 8.31
CA THR A 435 3.16 -9.77 6.86
C THR A 435 3.30 -11.06 6.05
N ALA A 436 4.18 -11.98 6.45
CA ALA A 436 4.31 -13.27 5.76
C ALA A 436 3.03 -14.11 5.86
N HIS A 437 2.39 -14.16 7.03
CA HIS A 437 1.11 -14.84 7.19
C HIS A 437 0.06 -14.25 6.23
N ALA A 438 -0.05 -12.92 6.14
CA ALA A 438 -0.98 -12.26 5.22
C ALA A 438 -0.70 -12.62 3.74
N VAL A 439 0.56 -12.67 3.33
CA VAL A 439 0.95 -13.07 1.96
C VAL A 439 0.54 -14.52 1.68
N LEU A 440 0.80 -15.45 2.60
CA LEU A 440 0.41 -16.85 2.46
C LEU A 440 -1.11 -17.02 2.40
N ALA A 441 -1.85 -16.28 3.24
CA ALA A 441 -3.31 -16.30 3.24
C ALA A 441 -3.88 -15.82 1.90
N LEU A 442 -3.34 -14.72 1.34
CA LEU A 442 -3.74 -14.23 0.02
C LEU A 442 -3.43 -15.20 -1.11
N ASN A 443 -2.29 -15.90 -1.04
CA ASN A 443 -1.94 -16.94 -2.00
C ASN A 443 -2.93 -18.11 -1.94
N ALA A 444 -3.33 -18.53 -0.73
CA ALA A 444 -4.31 -19.61 -0.54
C ALA A 444 -5.72 -19.20 -0.99
N GLU A 445 -6.11 -17.94 -0.83
CA GLU A 445 -7.43 -17.41 -1.22
C GLU A 445 -7.58 -17.20 -2.74
N GLN A 446 -6.48 -16.93 -3.44
CA GLN A 446 -6.48 -16.53 -4.85
C GLN A 446 -5.78 -17.58 -5.72
N PRO A 447 -6.53 -18.42 -6.46
CA PRO A 447 -5.94 -19.41 -7.37
C PRO A 447 -4.95 -18.76 -8.35
N GLY A 448 -3.74 -19.33 -8.43
CA GLY A 448 -2.66 -18.84 -9.30
C GLY A 448 -1.86 -17.67 -8.72
N SER A 449 -2.11 -17.25 -7.47
CA SER A 449 -1.28 -16.26 -6.79
C SER A 449 0.03 -16.86 -6.28
N ASN A 450 1.14 -16.21 -6.60
CA ASN A 450 2.51 -16.56 -6.23
C ASN A 450 3.24 -15.37 -5.58
N ARG A 451 2.54 -14.60 -4.73
CA ARG A 451 3.12 -13.44 -4.04
C ARG A 451 4.26 -13.93 -3.17
N ARG A 452 5.36 -13.17 -3.15
CA ARG A 452 6.56 -13.50 -2.36
C ARG A 452 6.65 -12.61 -1.13
N PHE A 453 7.25 -13.12 -0.05
CA PHE A 453 7.54 -12.30 1.12
C PHE A 453 9.03 -12.30 1.45
N LEU A 454 9.51 -11.16 1.93
CA LEU A 454 10.83 -10.96 2.49
C LEU A 454 10.63 -10.35 3.87
N LEU A 455 11.01 -11.08 4.92
CA LEU A 455 10.97 -10.57 6.29
C LEU A 455 12.37 -10.28 6.80
N VAL A 456 12.55 -9.18 7.51
CA VAL A 456 13.72 -8.95 8.36
C VAL A 456 13.26 -8.71 9.79
N SER A 457 13.85 -9.48 10.71
CA SER A 457 13.55 -9.38 12.14
C SER A 457 14.84 -9.49 12.94
N SER A 458 15.00 -8.63 13.95
CA SER A 458 16.16 -8.67 14.83
C SER A 458 16.01 -9.77 15.89
N THR A 459 17.09 -10.06 16.61
CA THR A 459 17.04 -10.97 17.75
C THR A 459 16.38 -10.32 18.97
N GLU A 460 16.38 -8.99 19.06
CA GLU A 460 16.09 -8.21 20.27
C GLU A 460 16.91 -8.62 21.51
N ALA A 461 18.05 -9.30 21.30
CA ALA A 461 18.96 -9.63 22.38
C ALA A 461 19.49 -8.35 23.03
N THR A 462 19.49 -8.31 24.35
CA THR A 462 20.05 -7.19 25.12
C THR A 462 21.16 -7.69 26.05
N ALA A 463 21.92 -6.79 26.66
CA ALA A 463 22.88 -7.18 27.70
C ALA A 463 22.22 -7.93 28.88
N GLN A 464 20.93 -7.68 29.14
CA GLN A 464 20.16 -8.34 30.19
C GLN A 464 19.56 -9.68 29.72
N GLU A 465 19.19 -9.78 28.44
CA GLU A 465 18.60 -10.97 27.83
C GLU A 465 19.38 -11.38 26.56
N PRO A 466 20.66 -11.81 26.70
CA PRO A 466 21.53 -12.07 25.55
C PRO A 466 21.11 -13.29 24.73
N GLN A 467 20.26 -14.15 25.31
CA GLN A 467 19.73 -15.36 24.65
C GLN A 467 18.38 -15.13 23.98
N LYS A 468 17.81 -13.93 24.07
CA LYS A 468 16.55 -13.61 23.39
C LYS A 468 16.79 -13.60 21.88
N ASN A 469 15.97 -14.34 21.15
CA ASN A 469 15.96 -14.32 19.69
C ASN A 469 14.51 -14.27 19.21
N LEU A 470 13.99 -13.06 19.04
CA LEU A 470 12.63 -12.83 18.60
C LEU A 470 12.37 -13.43 17.20
N CYS A 471 13.31 -13.22 16.26
CA CYS A 471 13.19 -13.74 14.91
C CYS A 471 12.94 -15.26 14.90
N GLN A 472 13.76 -16.01 15.63
CA GLN A 472 13.62 -17.47 15.68
C GLN A 472 12.39 -17.91 16.49
N SER A 473 12.21 -17.38 17.70
CA SER A 473 11.20 -17.88 18.65
C SER A 473 9.77 -17.45 18.34
N VAL A 474 9.59 -16.35 17.60
CA VAL A 474 8.27 -15.79 17.29
C VAL A 474 8.05 -15.69 15.78
N THR A 475 8.91 -14.97 15.04
CA THR A 475 8.70 -14.73 13.61
C THR A 475 8.70 -16.05 12.83
N ARG A 476 9.77 -16.83 12.94
CA ARG A 476 9.93 -18.13 12.26
C ARG A 476 8.88 -19.13 12.71
N GLU A 477 8.64 -19.24 14.01
CA GLU A 477 7.63 -20.16 14.56
C GLU A 477 6.21 -19.84 14.06
N ARG A 478 5.82 -18.56 14.03
CA ARG A 478 4.52 -18.15 13.49
C ARG A 478 4.40 -18.51 12.01
N VAL A 479 5.42 -18.18 11.21
CA VAL A 479 5.36 -18.41 9.76
C VAL A 479 5.40 -19.90 9.44
N GLY A 480 6.24 -20.69 10.11
CA GLY A 480 6.27 -22.15 9.97
C GLY A 480 4.91 -22.79 10.27
N ARG A 481 4.29 -22.40 11.40
CA ARG A 481 2.93 -22.88 11.74
C ARG A 481 1.85 -22.40 10.77
N ALA A 482 1.99 -21.23 10.17
CA ALA A 482 1.07 -20.78 9.13
C ALA A 482 1.18 -21.67 7.87
N ILE A 483 2.40 -22.09 7.50
CA ILE A 483 2.67 -22.96 6.35
C ILE A 483 2.19 -24.39 6.62
N GLU A 484 2.58 -24.97 7.76
CA GLU A 484 2.39 -26.39 8.08
C GLU A 484 1.02 -26.70 8.71
N GLY A 485 0.37 -25.67 9.27
CA GLY A 485 -0.82 -25.81 10.09
C GLY A 485 -0.50 -25.88 11.58
N TYR A 486 -1.53 -25.71 12.41
CA TYR A 486 -1.39 -25.74 13.86
C TYR A 486 -2.70 -26.13 14.54
N SER A 487 -2.59 -26.60 15.77
CA SER A 487 -3.75 -26.88 16.62
C SER A 487 -3.75 -26.01 17.87
N TYR A 488 -4.93 -25.73 18.40
CA TYR A 488 -5.09 -25.05 19.69
C TYR A 488 -6.33 -25.53 20.41
N ARG A 489 -6.38 -25.35 21.74
CA ARG A 489 -7.52 -25.79 22.56
C ARG A 489 -8.50 -24.66 22.83
N THR A 490 -9.78 -24.97 22.66
CA THR A 490 -10.91 -24.12 23.08
C THR A 490 -11.70 -24.81 24.19
N ARG A 491 -12.66 -24.09 24.79
CA ARG A 491 -13.63 -24.69 25.72
C ARG A 491 -14.46 -25.81 25.09
N SER A 492 -14.59 -25.82 23.77
CA SER A 492 -15.37 -26.79 23.00
C SER A 492 -14.54 -27.97 22.48
N GLY A 493 -13.23 -28.00 22.73
CA GLY A 493 -12.32 -29.04 22.26
C GLY A 493 -11.11 -28.49 21.48
N PRO A 494 -10.23 -29.39 20.99
CA PRO A 494 -9.14 -29.01 20.09
C PRO A 494 -9.70 -28.52 18.75
N VAL A 495 -9.07 -27.48 18.20
CA VAL A 495 -9.32 -26.94 16.87
C VAL A 495 -8.04 -27.15 16.06
N GLU A 496 -8.18 -27.78 14.90
CA GLU A 496 -7.12 -27.98 13.92
C GLU A 496 -7.27 -26.92 12.82
N VAL A 497 -6.20 -26.18 12.55
CA VAL A 497 -6.11 -25.21 11.47
C VAL A 497 -5.20 -25.78 10.39
N PRO A 498 -5.70 -26.03 9.17
CA PRO A 498 -4.85 -26.54 8.10
C PRO A 498 -3.79 -25.52 7.70
N GLY A 499 -2.63 -26.00 7.27
CA GLY A 499 -1.56 -25.16 6.75
C GLY A 499 -1.96 -24.47 5.46
N LEU A 500 -1.45 -23.26 5.26
CA LEU A 500 -1.64 -22.47 4.05
C LEU A 500 -0.73 -22.93 2.90
N GLY A 501 0.27 -23.78 3.20
CA GLY A 501 1.31 -24.17 2.26
C GLY A 501 2.36 -23.08 2.03
N GLY A 502 3.36 -23.39 1.21
CA GLY A 502 4.51 -22.52 0.92
C GLY A 502 5.80 -23.01 1.58
N GLU A 503 6.83 -22.18 1.48
CA GLU A 503 8.20 -22.50 1.84
C GLU A 503 8.94 -21.23 2.27
N PHE A 504 10.00 -21.30 3.09
CA PHE A 504 10.92 -20.17 3.26
C PHE A 504 12.34 -20.64 3.59
N ALA A 505 13.32 -19.85 3.14
CA ALA A 505 14.70 -19.94 3.60
C ALA A 505 14.90 -19.04 4.82
N TYR A 506 15.52 -19.58 5.87
CA TYR A 506 15.96 -18.82 7.02
C TYR A 506 17.43 -18.40 6.84
N LEU A 507 17.68 -17.09 6.87
CA LEU A 507 18.98 -16.49 6.63
C LEU A 507 19.41 -15.67 7.86
N ARG A 508 20.71 -15.58 8.11
CA ARG A 508 21.28 -14.65 9.09
C ARG A 508 22.04 -13.54 8.38
N ALA A 509 21.68 -12.30 8.67
CA ALA A 509 22.43 -11.13 8.23
C ALA A 509 23.62 -10.90 9.17
N ALA A 510 24.79 -10.71 8.56
CA ALA A 510 26.02 -10.37 9.28
C ALA A 510 26.87 -9.39 8.46
N ARG A 511 27.77 -8.68 9.15
CA ARG A 511 28.87 -7.95 8.50
C ARG A 511 30.17 -8.72 8.66
N GLY A 512 30.92 -8.84 7.56
CA GLY A 512 32.24 -9.46 7.56
C GLY A 512 33.23 -8.68 6.72
N PRO A 513 34.55 -8.93 6.86
CA PRO A 513 35.56 -8.29 6.00
C PRO A 513 35.30 -8.58 4.52
N ALA A 514 35.67 -7.69 3.60
CA ALA A 514 35.63 -7.97 2.16
C ALA A 514 36.79 -8.94 1.77
N GLY A 515 36.53 -9.99 0.97
CA GLY A 515 37.51 -11.07 0.59
C GLY A 515 37.95 -11.99 1.76
N GLU A 516 38.54 -13.19 1.63
CA GLU A 516 38.92 -14.12 0.55
C GLU A 516 38.26 -15.50 0.80
N GLY A 517 38.30 -16.41 -0.19
CA GLY A 517 37.97 -17.83 -0.03
C GLY A 517 36.54 -18.21 -0.40
N GLU A 518 36.16 -19.45 -0.08
CA GLU A 518 34.92 -20.11 -0.53
C GLU A 518 33.63 -19.35 -0.19
N ARG A 519 33.61 -18.58 0.90
CA ARG A 519 32.44 -17.77 1.29
C ARG A 519 32.09 -16.68 0.30
N VAL A 520 33.04 -16.17 -0.48
CA VAL A 520 32.75 -15.16 -1.51
C VAL A 520 31.89 -15.78 -2.62
N HIS A 521 32.21 -17.01 -3.03
CA HIS A 521 31.42 -17.73 -4.04
C HIS A 521 30.00 -18.04 -3.56
N GLU A 522 29.84 -18.37 -2.27
CA GLU A 522 28.53 -18.57 -1.63
C GLU A 522 27.67 -17.30 -1.69
N GLN A 523 28.22 -16.15 -1.28
CA GLN A 523 27.48 -14.87 -1.32
C GLN A 523 27.16 -14.42 -2.74
N LEU A 524 28.08 -14.62 -3.69
CA LEU A 524 27.83 -14.37 -5.11
C LEU A 524 26.72 -15.28 -5.64
N TRP A 525 26.75 -16.56 -5.31
CA TRP A 525 25.72 -17.51 -5.72
C TRP A 525 24.35 -17.10 -5.21
N PHE A 526 24.23 -16.74 -3.92
CA PHE A 526 22.98 -16.25 -3.34
C PHE A 526 22.50 -14.97 -4.03
N ALA A 527 23.41 -14.00 -4.23
CA ALA A 527 23.06 -12.74 -4.88
C ALA A 527 22.59 -12.92 -6.33
N LEU A 528 23.27 -13.78 -7.10
CA LEU A 528 22.91 -14.09 -8.49
C LEU A 528 21.54 -14.78 -8.56
N GLN A 529 21.29 -15.79 -7.73
CA GLN A 529 20.00 -16.48 -7.70
C GLN A 529 18.84 -15.56 -7.35
N LEU A 530 18.99 -14.74 -6.29
CA LEU A 530 17.96 -13.79 -5.88
C LEU A 530 17.73 -12.71 -6.95
N ARG A 531 18.80 -12.27 -7.62
CA ARG A 531 18.73 -11.26 -8.69
C ARG A 531 18.04 -11.78 -9.95
N GLU A 532 18.25 -13.03 -10.32
CA GLU A 532 17.77 -13.60 -11.60
C GLU A 532 16.46 -14.38 -11.47
N LEU A 533 16.28 -15.10 -10.37
CA LEU A 533 15.20 -16.06 -10.18
C LEU A 533 14.29 -15.73 -8.99
N GLN A 534 14.68 -14.81 -8.10
CA GLN A 534 13.96 -14.49 -6.86
C GLN A 534 13.65 -15.72 -5.99
N ALA A 535 14.54 -16.71 -6.04
CA ALA A 535 14.46 -17.94 -5.26
C ALA A 535 15.87 -18.41 -4.89
N LEU A 536 15.99 -19.18 -3.82
CA LEU A 536 17.27 -19.55 -3.24
C LEU A 536 17.45 -21.08 -3.17
N HIS A 537 18.59 -21.57 -3.65
CA HIS A 537 19.16 -22.86 -3.29
C HIS A 537 20.43 -22.66 -2.45
N GLU A 538 20.75 -23.68 -1.64
CA GLU A 538 22.03 -23.77 -0.95
C GLU A 538 23.24 -23.69 -1.92
N TYR A 539 24.37 -23.23 -1.40
CA TYR A 539 25.64 -23.26 -2.11
C TYR A 539 26.34 -24.59 -1.85
N GLN A 540 26.61 -25.36 -2.91
CA GLN A 540 27.21 -26.66 -2.76
C GLN A 540 28.74 -26.57 -2.89
N ARG A 541 29.40 -26.43 -1.74
CA ARG A 541 30.86 -26.28 -1.57
C ARG A 541 31.71 -27.28 -2.35
N ALA A 542 31.25 -28.53 -2.47
CA ALA A 542 31.97 -29.60 -3.16
C ALA A 542 32.02 -29.45 -4.69
N TYR A 543 31.24 -28.53 -5.28
CA TYR A 543 31.08 -28.43 -6.73
C TYR A 543 31.51 -27.07 -7.27
N ALA A 544 32.26 -27.09 -8.36
CA ALA A 544 32.64 -25.87 -9.09
C ALA A 544 31.49 -25.30 -9.94
N ILE A 545 30.49 -26.12 -10.25
CA ILE A 545 29.31 -25.75 -11.03
C ILE A 545 28.12 -25.65 -10.07
N GLN A 546 27.71 -24.42 -9.79
CA GLN A 546 26.44 -24.15 -9.11
C GLN A 546 25.34 -24.00 -10.16
N GLN A 547 24.16 -24.55 -9.90
CA GLN A 547 23.06 -24.55 -10.85
C GLN A 547 21.70 -24.38 -10.17
N HIS A 548 20.79 -23.67 -10.83
CA HIS A 548 19.41 -23.50 -10.41
C HIS A 548 18.50 -23.60 -11.64
N TRP A 549 17.61 -24.59 -11.62
CA TRP A 549 16.66 -24.88 -12.69
C TRP A 549 15.33 -24.18 -12.43
N GLY A 550 15.19 -22.94 -12.87
CA GLY A 550 13.92 -22.21 -12.81
C GLY A 550 12.96 -22.66 -13.91
N GLU A 551 11.69 -22.27 -13.82
CA GLU A 551 10.65 -22.68 -14.79
C GLU A 551 11.01 -22.28 -16.23
N ASP A 552 11.44 -21.03 -16.44
CA ASP A 552 11.70 -20.48 -17.79
C ASP A 552 13.18 -20.47 -18.19
N ARG A 553 14.12 -20.66 -17.24
CA ARG A 553 15.56 -20.57 -17.50
C ARG A 553 16.38 -21.36 -16.49
N VAL A 554 17.61 -21.72 -16.88
CA VAL A 554 18.61 -22.27 -15.95
C VAL A 554 19.66 -21.20 -15.65
N LEU A 555 19.96 -21.02 -14.38
CA LEU A 555 21.08 -20.19 -13.92
C LEU A 555 22.24 -21.11 -13.54
N VAL A 556 23.42 -20.82 -14.05
CA VAL A 556 24.67 -21.52 -13.73
C VAL A 556 25.70 -20.50 -13.25
N TYR A 557 26.44 -20.85 -12.21
CA TYR A 557 27.60 -20.09 -11.75
C TYR A 557 28.83 -20.99 -11.65
N LEU A 558 29.92 -20.56 -12.25
CA LEU A 558 31.19 -21.26 -12.28
C LEU A 558 32.19 -20.61 -11.32
N THR A 559 32.66 -21.36 -10.33
CA THR A 559 33.69 -20.90 -9.39
C THR A 559 35.09 -20.92 -10.00
N GLU A 560 35.31 -21.80 -10.98
CA GLU A 560 36.53 -21.92 -11.78
C GLU A 560 36.19 -22.33 -13.23
N SER A 561 37.17 -22.40 -14.12
CA SER A 561 36.99 -22.76 -15.53
C SER A 561 38.04 -23.75 -16.03
N SER A 562 38.35 -24.76 -15.20
CA SER A 562 39.17 -25.91 -15.59
C SER A 562 38.56 -26.67 -16.78
N ARG A 563 39.37 -27.45 -17.51
CA ARG A 563 38.89 -28.19 -18.69
C ARG A 563 37.77 -29.17 -18.33
N GLU A 564 37.88 -29.81 -17.17
CA GLU A 564 36.88 -30.74 -16.64
C GLU A 564 35.56 -30.02 -16.37
N VAL A 565 35.61 -28.85 -15.73
CA VAL A 565 34.42 -28.02 -15.45
C VAL A 565 33.78 -27.53 -16.75
N LEU A 566 34.57 -27.06 -17.71
CA LEU A 566 34.08 -26.60 -19.01
C LEU A 566 33.39 -27.73 -19.81
N ALA A 567 33.93 -28.94 -19.78
CA ALA A 567 33.31 -30.10 -20.42
C ALA A 567 31.96 -30.46 -19.76
N GLU A 568 31.92 -30.45 -18.43
CA GLU A 568 30.71 -30.82 -17.68
C GLU A 568 29.60 -29.77 -17.82
N VAL A 569 29.92 -28.48 -17.73
CA VAL A 569 28.92 -27.42 -17.96
C VAL A 569 28.41 -27.46 -19.40
N THR A 570 29.25 -27.74 -20.39
CA THR A 570 28.79 -27.87 -21.80
C THR A 570 27.76 -29.00 -21.94
N ARG A 571 28.00 -30.13 -21.28
CA ARG A 571 27.07 -31.27 -21.24
C ARG A 571 25.76 -30.91 -20.55
N LEU A 572 25.83 -30.25 -19.39
CA LEU A 572 24.68 -29.81 -18.60
C LEU A 572 23.80 -28.85 -19.41
N VAL A 573 24.42 -27.84 -20.01
CA VAL A 573 23.72 -26.80 -20.77
C VAL A 573 23.10 -27.37 -22.05
N GLY A 574 23.76 -28.31 -22.73
CA GLY A 574 23.19 -29.00 -23.89
C GLY A 574 21.95 -29.85 -23.57
N GLN A 575 21.72 -30.18 -22.30
CA GLN A 575 20.55 -30.95 -21.84
C GLN A 575 19.46 -30.07 -21.22
N ALA A 576 19.66 -28.75 -21.11
CA ALA A 576 18.78 -27.87 -20.35
C ALA A 576 17.37 -27.73 -20.93
N GLY A 577 17.23 -27.76 -22.26
CA GLY A 577 15.95 -27.63 -22.96
C GLY A 577 15.24 -26.28 -22.76
N ARG A 578 15.92 -25.29 -22.17
CA ARG A 578 15.46 -23.92 -21.91
C ARG A 578 16.66 -22.96 -21.90
N PRO A 579 16.46 -21.63 -22.03
CA PRO A 579 17.54 -20.65 -21.99
C PRO A 579 18.43 -20.81 -20.76
N VAL A 580 19.75 -20.71 -20.93
CA VAL A 580 20.73 -20.82 -19.84
C VAL A 580 21.53 -19.55 -19.72
N THR A 581 21.69 -19.04 -18.49
CA THR A 581 22.62 -17.95 -18.17
C THR A 581 23.77 -18.51 -17.34
N VAL A 582 25.00 -18.37 -17.84
CA VAL A 582 26.23 -18.84 -17.18
C VAL A 582 27.02 -17.64 -16.68
N TYR A 583 27.12 -17.48 -15.36
CA TYR A 583 28.00 -16.50 -14.73
C TYR A 583 29.39 -17.11 -14.49
N THR A 584 30.43 -16.40 -14.91
CA THR A 584 31.82 -16.84 -14.79
C THR A 584 32.78 -15.67 -14.56
N TRP A 585 33.95 -15.98 -14.02
CA TRP A 585 35.09 -15.07 -13.93
C TRP A 585 35.88 -14.99 -15.25
N GLN A 586 35.79 -16.01 -16.12
CA GLN A 586 36.56 -16.13 -17.35
C GLN A 586 35.63 -16.28 -18.57
N VAL A 587 34.95 -15.18 -18.93
CA VAL A 587 33.95 -15.15 -20.02
C VAL A 587 34.48 -15.74 -21.33
N LEU A 588 35.65 -15.29 -21.78
CA LEU A 588 36.24 -15.73 -23.06
C LEU A 588 36.50 -17.25 -23.09
N ALA A 589 36.95 -17.84 -21.98
CA ALA A 589 37.21 -19.27 -21.89
C ALA A 589 35.91 -20.09 -22.01
N VAL A 590 34.85 -19.63 -21.35
CA VAL A 590 33.53 -20.28 -21.38
C VAL A 590 32.84 -20.11 -22.73
N GLU A 591 32.88 -18.92 -23.34
CA GLU A 591 32.32 -18.67 -24.69
C GLU A 591 33.03 -19.49 -25.77
N THR A 592 34.34 -19.71 -25.62
CA THR A 592 35.10 -20.58 -26.55
C THR A 592 34.70 -22.05 -26.39
N ALA A 593 34.34 -22.48 -25.17
CA ALA A 593 33.94 -23.86 -24.88
C ALA A 593 32.47 -24.15 -25.20
N ILE A 594 31.57 -23.19 -24.96
CA ILE A 594 30.12 -23.35 -25.11
C ILE A 594 29.62 -22.50 -26.28
N THR A 595 29.47 -23.11 -27.45
CA THR A 595 28.96 -22.46 -28.66
C THR A 595 27.50 -22.80 -28.96
N LEU A 596 26.74 -23.25 -27.95
CA LEU A 596 25.36 -23.70 -28.09
C LEU A 596 24.39 -22.51 -28.17
N GLU A 597 23.37 -22.61 -29.01
CA GLU A 597 22.28 -21.62 -29.05
C GLU A 597 21.47 -21.64 -27.75
N GLY A 598 20.97 -20.47 -27.32
CA GLY A 598 20.20 -20.33 -26.08
C GLY A 598 21.03 -20.21 -24.80
N VAL A 599 22.35 -20.10 -24.92
CA VAL A 599 23.28 -19.87 -23.80
C VAL A 599 23.78 -18.43 -23.80
N THR A 600 23.60 -17.75 -22.68
CA THR A 600 24.16 -16.42 -22.43
C THR A 600 25.28 -16.55 -21.41
N VAL A 601 26.50 -16.17 -21.78
CA VAL A 601 27.64 -16.12 -20.86
C VAL A 601 27.82 -14.71 -20.34
N CYS A 602 27.86 -14.55 -19.01
CA CYS A 602 27.97 -13.27 -18.33
C CYS A 602 29.19 -13.26 -17.42
N ALA A 603 29.87 -12.12 -17.35
CA ALA A 603 30.80 -11.86 -16.25
C ALA A 603 30.02 -11.73 -14.94
N VAL A 604 30.64 -12.09 -13.82
CA VAL A 604 30.11 -11.72 -12.49
C VAL A 604 29.90 -10.20 -12.45
N PRO A 605 28.72 -9.68 -12.07
CA PRO A 605 28.45 -8.24 -12.08
C PRO A 605 29.46 -7.45 -11.24
N SER A 606 29.98 -6.35 -11.76
CA SER A 606 31.01 -5.54 -11.07
C SER A 606 30.52 -5.01 -9.74
N GLU A 607 29.23 -4.67 -9.60
CA GLU A 607 28.67 -4.20 -8.34
C GLU A 607 28.73 -5.29 -7.25
N LEU A 608 28.54 -6.56 -7.62
CA LEU A 608 28.68 -7.69 -6.69
C LEU A 608 30.15 -7.99 -6.37
N GLN A 609 31.04 -7.84 -7.36
CA GLN A 609 32.47 -8.00 -7.13
C GLN A 609 32.98 -6.97 -6.11
N GLU A 610 32.65 -5.69 -6.31
CA GLU A 610 32.98 -4.60 -5.40
C GLU A 610 32.33 -4.80 -4.03
N ALA A 611 31.04 -5.14 -4.01
CA ALA A 611 30.29 -5.31 -2.76
C ALA A 611 30.82 -6.44 -1.89
N PHE A 612 31.42 -7.49 -2.44
CA PHE A 612 31.97 -8.61 -1.65
C PHE A 612 33.51 -8.60 -1.56
N GLY A 613 34.16 -7.60 -2.16
CA GLY A 613 35.62 -7.57 -2.32
C GLY A 613 36.14 -8.80 -3.06
N ALA A 614 35.36 -9.30 -4.00
CA ALA A 614 35.67 -10.48 -4.76
C ALA A 614 36.68 -10.12 -5.85
N VAL A 615 37.85 -10.75 -5.80
CA VAL A 615 38.89 -10.59 -6.82
C VAL A 615 38.84 -11.83 -7.71
N CYS A 616 38.94 -11.62 -9.03
CA CYS A 616 39.06 -12.73 -9.97
C CYS A 616 40.18 -13.67 -9.48
N PRO A 617 39.91 -14.97 -9.22
CA PRO A 617 40.98 -15.92 -8.96
C PRO A 617 41.90 -15.84 -10.18
N CYS A 618 43.18 -15.50 -9.96
CA CYS A 618 44.12 -15.05 -11.00
C CYS A 618 44.05 -15.88 -12.32
N PRO A 619 44.30 -15.22 -13.47
CA PRO A 619 44.07 -15.76 -14.81
C PRO A 619 44.80 -17.07 -15.14
#